data_AF-A0A290QL50-F1
#
_entry.id   AF-A0A290QL50-F1
#
_cell.length_a   1.000
_cell.length_b   1.000
_cell.length_c   1.000
_cell.angle_alpha   90.00
_cell.angle_beta   90.00
_cell.angle_gamma   90.00
#
_symmetry.space_group_name_H-M   'P 1'
#
loop_
_entity.id
_entity.type
_entity.pdbx_description
1 polymer ?
#
loop_
_entity_poly.entity_id
_entity_poly.type
_entity_poly.pdbx_seq_one_letter_code
_entity_poly.pdbx_strand_id
1 'polypeptide(L)'
;MKIKSLLLAALVATSTAAFAAESAPLTFNGVLTLSNAQHFGLVNSDATRTGWVKLGGEFDGYTVKSYDAASKTLTLDRSGKTYTVALADSKFDGSAKVAAGTKATLADAQTVIDQMQFEKMLEKSLEGQQKAMAKMMEQAAGKSGGKVSSEDLMEFQKKVMGTMLEAMNPEQMKNEMAQIYSDTFTKEELASVAAFNSTAAGQAMIEKQPDIQQKLQELMMPRIMAAMPKVQQLGKEFGQQQKAKAEAAAAKVNGTSATVPESMATTPAKP
;
A
#
# COMPACT_ATOMS: atom_id res chain seq x y z
N MET A 1 -53.99 -24.53 -76.10
CA MET A 1 -54.69 -24.13 -74.87
C MET A 1 -53.74 -24.26 -73.68
N LYS A 2 -53.54 -23.14 -72.97
CA LYS A 2 -53.08 -22.98 -71.58
C LYS A 2 -51.57 -23.09 -71.22
N ILE A 3 -51.13 -21.93 -70.73
CA ILE A 3 -49.86 -21.45 -70.17
C ILE A 3 -49.69 -21.91 -68.71
N LYS A 4 -48.43 -21.90 -68.20
CA LYS A 4 -47.93 -21.60 -66.82
C LYS A 4 -46.93 -22.67 -66.34
N SER A 5 -45.77 -22.41 -65.74
CA SER A 5 -45.03 -21.20 -65.37
C SER A 5 -43.57 -21.61 -65.08
N LEU A 6 -42.62 -20.73 -65.39
CA LEU A 6 -41.24 -20.76 -64.87
C LEU A 6 -41.25 -20.61 -63.34
N LEU A 7 -40.34 -21.33 -62.67
CA LEU A 7 -39.84 -20.95 -61.35
C LEU A 7 -38.31 -21.05 -61.36
N LEU A 8 -37.71 -19.86 -61.51
CA LEU A 8 -36.29 -19.60 -61.39
C LEU A 8 -35.99 -19.48 -59.88
N ALA A 9 -35.26 -20.43 -59.31
CA ALA A 9 -34.80 -20.37 -57.93
C ALA A 9 -33.66 -19.34 -57.84
N ALA A 10 -33.98 -18.13 -57.41
CA ALA A 10 -32.99 -17.12 -57.04
C ALA A 10 -32.33 -17.54 -55.72
N LEU A 11 -31.06 -17.92 -55.80
CA LEU A 11 -30.18 -18.13 -54.66
C LEU A 11 -29.92 -16.76 -54.02
N VAL A 12 -30.63 -16.43 -52.95
CA VAL A 12 -30.33 -15.23 -52.15
C VAL A 12 -29.08 -15.53 -51.34
N ALA A 13 -27.93 -15.09 -51.84
CA ALA A 13 -26.73 -14.95 -51.04
C ALA A 13 -26.99 -13.88 -49.98
N THR A 14 -27.24 -14.28 -48.73
CA THR A 14 -27.21 -13.38 -47.59
C THR A 14 -25.77 -12.98 -47.33
N SER A 15 -25.31 -11.96 -48.05
CA SER A 15 -24.11 -11.21 -47.70
C SER A 15 -24.33 -10.57 -46.34
N THR A 16 -23.87 -11.20 -45.26
CA THR A 16 -23.64 -10.48 -44.01
C THR A 16 -22.57 -9.45 -44.29
N ALA A 17 -22.99 -8.21 -44.55
CA ALA A 17 -22.11 -7.06 -44.54
C ALA A 17 -21.47 -7.02 -43.14
N ALA A 18 -20.23 -7.47 -43.05
CA ALA A 18 -19.36 -7.11 -41.96
C ALA A 18 -19.14 -5.60 -42.08
N PHE A 19 -20.03 -4.82 -41.44
CA PHE A 19 -19.73 -3.42 -41.18
C PHE A 19 -18.41 -3.44 -40.42
N ALA A 20 -17.37 -2.90 -41.03
CA ALA A 20 -16.11 -2.65 -40.35
C ALA A 20 -16.45 -1.78 -39.14
N ALA A 21 -16.50 -2.39 -37.96
CA ALA A 21 -16.87 -1.72 -36.74
C ALA A 21 -15.81 -0.64 -36.48
N GLU A 22 -16.26 0.59 -36.37
CA GLU A 22 -15.37 1.75 -36.20
C GLU A 22 -14.58 1.58 -34.89
N SER A 23 -13.31 1.97 -34.89
CA SER A 23 -12.50 1.93 -33.67
C SER A 23 -13.02 2.98 -32.70
N ALA A 24 -13.40 2.60 -31.48
CA ALA A 24 -13.77 3.60 -30.48
C ALA A 24 -12.55 4.45 -30.11
N PRO A 25 -12.72 5.74 -29.78
CA PRO A 25 -11.68 6.58 -29.19
C PRO A 25 -11.45 6.20 -27.71
N LEU A 26 -11.31 4.90 -27.44
CA LEU A 26 -11.08 4.33 -26.13
C LEU A 26 -9.91 3.35 -26.24
N THR A 27 -9.11 3.28 -25.19
CA THR A 27 -8.07 2.26 -25.05
C THR A 27 -8.57 1.16 -24.13
N PHE A 28 -8.47 -0.09 -24.57
CA PHE A 28 -8.71 -1.26 -23.75
C PHE A 28 -7.37 -1.76 -23.21
N ASN A 29 -7.21 -1.72 -21.89
CA ASN A 29 -5.92 -1.91 -21.21
C ASN A 29 -5.79 -3.25 -20.48
N GLY A 30 -6.87 -4.00 -20.26
CA GLY A 30 -6.75 -5.28 -19.58
C GLY A 30 -8.08 -5.94 -19.28
N VAL A 31 -8.02 -7.26 -19.03
CA VAL A 31 -9.13 -8.07 -18.52
C VAL A 31 -8.78 -8.53 -17.11
N LEU A 32 -9.73 -8.40 -16.19
CA LEU A 32 -9.57 -8.83 -14.81
C LEU A 32 -10.80 -9.63 -14.38
N THR A 33 -10.58 -10.81 -13.80
CA THR A 33 -11.67 -11.65 -13.32
C THR A 33 -11.80 -11.49 -11.82
N LEU A 34 -12.90 -10.88 -11.38
CA LEU A 34 -13.24 -10.70 -9.96
C LEU A 34 -14.49 -11.50 -9.66
N SER A 35 -14.44 -12.41 -8.69
CA SER A 35 -15.62 -13.09 -8.13
C SER A 35 -16.62 -13.61 -9.18
N ASN A 36 -16.11 -14.27 -10.23
CA ASN A 36 -16.85 -14.83 -11.38
C ASN A 36 -17.39 -13.84 -12.42
N ALA A 37 -16.92 -12.59 -12.45
CA ALA A 37 -17.24 -11.64 -13.52
C ALA A 37 -15.97 -11.05 -14.14
N GLN A 38 -15.91 -11.06 -15.46
CA GLN A 38 -14.88 -10.34 -16.21
C GLN A 38 -15.17 -8.84 -16.17
N HIS A 39 -14.12 -8.09 -15.86
CA HIS A 39 -14.07 -6.65 -15.91
C HIS A 39 -13.04 -6.23 -16.94
N PHE A 40 -13.32 -5.14 -17.64
CA PHE A 40 -12.53 -4.63 -18.74
C PHE A 40 -12.03 -3.24 -18.40
N GLY A 41 -10.71 -3.07 -18.40
CA GLY A 41 -10.07 -1.79 -18.13
C GLY A 41 -10.17 -0.89 -19.36
N LEU A 42 -11.00 0.15 -19.28
CA LEU A 42 -11.20 1.12 -20.34
C LEU A 42 -10.63 2.47 -19.93
N VAL A 43 -10.02 3.15 -20.89
CA VAL A 43 -9.47 4.50 -20.75
C VAL A 43 -9.97 5.34 -21.91
N ASN A 44 -10.43 6.57 -21.65
CA ASN A 44 -10.87 7.45 -22.73
C ASN A 44 -9.68 8.03 -23.52
N SER A 45 -9.94 8.58 -24.71
CA SER A 45 -8.89 9.02 -25.64
C SER A 45 -7.89 10.05 -25.11
N ASP A 46 -8.28 10.84 -24.12
CA ASP A 46 -7.41 11.84 -23.46
C ASP A 46 -6.72 11.31 -22.18
N ALA A 47 -6.93 10.02 -21.84
CA ALA A 47 -6.43 9.34 -20.65
C ALA A 47 -6.82 9.98 -19.30
N THR A 48 -7.84 10.84 -19.26
CA THR A 48 -8.29 11.51 -18.02
C THR A 48 -9.22 10.65 -17.17
N ARG A 49 -9.87 9.65 -17.77
CA ARG A 49 -10.81 8.74 -17.10
C ARG A 49 -10.41 7.29 -17.37
N THR A 50 -10.44 6.50 -16.31
CA THR A 50 -10.18 5.05 -16.34
C THR A 50 -11.28 4.34 -15.58
N GLY A 51 -11.73 3.19 -16.05
CA GLY A 51 -12.75 2.40 -15.37
C GLY A 51 -12.66 0.91 -15.67
N TRP A 52 -12.96 0.09 -14.67
CA TRP A 52 -13.14 -1.35 -14.84
C TRP A 52 -14.62 -1.65 -15.01
N VAL A 53 -15.02 -2.07 -16.20
CA VAL A 53 -16.43 -2.22 -16.56
C VAL A 53 -16.74 -3.67 -16.91
N LYS A 54 -17.84 -4.20 -16.38
CA LYS A 54 -18.32 -5.55 -16.67
C LYS A 54 -19.13 -5.61 -17.97
N LEU A 55 -19.41 -6.81 -18.47
CA LEU A 55 -20.41 -7.00 -19.54
C LEU A 55 -21.75 -6.33 -19.18
N GLY A 56 -22.29 -5.56 -20.11
CA GLY A 56 -23.50 -4.75 -19.94
C GLY A 56 -23.32 -3.44 -19.15
N GLY A 57 -22.12 -3.16 -18.63
CA GLY A 57 -21.80 -1.89 -17.98
C GLY A 57 -21.43 -0.79 -18.97
N GLU A 58 -21.49 0.46 -18.53
CA GLU A 58 -21.21 1.65 -19.33
C GLU A 58 -19.93 2.36 -18.88
N PHE A 59 -19.13 2.84 -19.84
CA PHE A 59 -17.99 3.72 -19.65
C PHE A 59 -18.00 4.82 -20.71
N ASP A 60 -18.04 6.08 -20.29
CA ASP A 60 -17.98 7.23 -21.19
C ASP A 60 -19.02 7.22 -22.34
N GLY A 61 -20.23 6.76 -22.04
CA GLY A 61 -21.31 6.59 -23.02
C GLY A 61 -21.17 5.35 -23.91
N TYR A 62 -20.19 4.48 -23.66
CA TYR A 62 -20.02 3.19 -24.34
C TYR A 62 -20.45 2.05 -23.43
N THR A 63 -21.43 1.27 -23.87
CA THR A 63 -21.86 0.04 -23.18
C THR A 63 -21.07 -1.16 -23.69
N VAL A 64 -20.51 -1.96 -22.79
CA VAL A 64 -19.82 -3.20 -23.15
C VAL A 64 -20.84 -4.28 -23.54
N LYS A 65 -20.84 -4.71 -24.80
CA LYS A 65 -21.79 -5.71 -25.32
C LYS A 65 -21.24 -7.13 -25.27
N SER A 66 -19.99 -7.29 -25.70
CA SER A 66 -19.32 -8.59 -25.73
C SER A 66 -17.81 -8.44 -25.67
N TYR A 67 -17.17 -9.53 -25.27
CA TYR A 67 -15.72 -9.70 -25.31
C TYR A 67 -15.41 -11.00 -26.05
N ASP A 68 -14.58 -10.91 -27.08
CA ASP A 68 -14.00 -12.06 -27.75
C ASP A 68 -12.61 -12.31 -27.19
N ALA A 69 -12.46 -13.42 -26.47
CA ALA A 69 -11.20 -13.82 -25.86
C ALA A 69 -10.14 -14.26 -26.88
N ALA A 70 -10.55 -14.77 -28.06
CA ALA A 70 -9.62 -15.23 -29.08
C ALA A 70 -8.95 -14.06 -29.81
N SER A 71 -9.73 -13.05 -30.15
CA SER A 71 -9.22 -11.82 -30.78
C SER A 71 -8.87 -10.71 -29.78
N LYS A 72 -9.02 -10.98 -28.48
CA LYS A 72 -8.83 -10.01 -27.37
C LYS A 72 -9.52 -8.68 -27.67
N THR A 73 -10.74 -8.72 -28.21
CA THR A 73 -11.46 -7.53 -28.70
C THR A 73 -12.75 -7.32 -27.94
N LEU A 74 -13.02 -6.08 -27.56
CA LEU A 74 -14.29 -5.65 -27.01
C LEU A 74 -15.20 -5.10 -28.10
N THR A 75 -16.48 -5.44 -27.99
CA THR A 75 -17.56 -4.82 -28.75
C THR A 75 -18.30 -3.86 -27.84
N LEU A 76 -18.34 -2.59 -28.24
CA LEU A 76 -18.96 -1.50 -27.50
C LEU A 76 -20.14 -0.93 -28.30
N ASP A 77 -21.20 -0.52 -27.61
CA ASP A 77 -22.31 0.23 -28.20
C ASP A 77 -22.33 1.66 -27.67
N ARG A 78 -22.48 2.64 -28.56
CA ARG A 78 -22.80 4.01 -28.17
C ARG A 78 -23.90 4.54 -29.08
N SER A 79 -25.05 4.83 -28.48
CA SER A 79 -26.25 5.32 -29.19
C SER A 79 -26.67 4.42 -30.36
N GLY A 80 -26.56 3.09 -30.22
CA GLY A 80 -26.94 2.12 -31.24
C GLY A 80 -25.89 1.89 -32.35
N LYS A 81 -24.72 2.54 -32.26
CA LYS A 81 -23.59 2.29 -33.14
C LYS A 81 -22.57 1.39 -32.44
N THR A 82 -22.16 0.33 -33.15
CA THR A 82 -21.18 -0.64 -32.66
C THR A 82 -19.76 -0.19 -32.98
N TYR A 83 -18.88 -0.31 -31.98
CA TYR A 83 -17.46 -0.03 -32.07
C TYR A 83 -16.67 -1.26 -31.61
N THR A 84 -15.47 -1.41 -32.14
CA THR A 84 -14.53 -2.43 -31.65
C THR A 84 -13.26 -1.79 -31.11
N VAL A 85 -12.77 -2.35 -30.01
CA VAL A 85 -11.48 -1.97 -29.42
C VAL A 85 -10.72 -3.26 -29.12
N ALA A 86 -9.63 -3.47 -29.84
CA ALA A 86 -8.68 -4.51 -29.53
C ALA A 86 -7.91 -4.14 -28.24
N LEU A 87 -7.54 -5.15 -27.47
CA LEU A 87 -6.69 -4.97 -26.30
C LEU A 87 -5.38 -4.35 -26.79
N ALA A 88 -5.05 -3.16 -26.29
CA ALA A 88 -3.77 -2.53 -26.56
C ALA A 88 -2.67 -3.52 -26.21
N ASP A 89 -1.63 -3.63 -27.06
CA ASP A 89 -0.59 -4.67 -27.03
C ASP A 89 -0.38 -5.22 -25.61
N SER A 90 -1.03 -6.36 -25.40
CA SER A 90 -1.35 -6.89 -24.09
C SER A 90 -0.06 -7.19 -23.33
N LYS A 91 0.26 -6.35 -22.34
CA LYS A 91 1.19 -6.74 -21.27
C LYS A 91 0.51 -7.55 -20.17
N PHE A 92 -0.82 -7.69 -20.22
CA PHE A 92 -1.58 -8.43 -19.22
C PHE A 92 -2.92 -8.92 -19.80
N ASP A 93 -3.13 -10.22 -19.88
CA ASP A 93 -4.38 -10.83 -20.36
C ASP A 93 -5.20 -11.52 -19.25
N GLY A 94 -4.87 -11.25 -17.99
CA GLY A 94 -5.62 -11.76 -16.84
C GLY A 94 -5.58 -13.29 -16.69
N SER A 95 -4.80 -13.98 -17.53
CA SER A 95 -4.60 -15.43 -17.50
C SER A 95 -3.27 -15.83 -16.87
N ALA A 96 -2.54 -14.87 -16.29
CA ALA A 96 -1.31 -15.11 -15.55
C ALA A 96 -1.59 -16.00 -14.34
N LYS A 97 -1.57 -17.32 -14.56
CA LYS A 97 -0.92 -18.23 -13.64
C LYS A 97 0.43 -17.58 -13.35
N VAL A 98 0.80 -17.43 -12.07
CA VAL A 98 2.16 -17.02 -11.66
C VAL A 98 3.13 -18.04 -12.24
N ALA A 99 3.47 -17.89 -13.52
CA ALA A 99 4.70 -18.39 -14.07
C ALA A 99 5.79 -17.74 -13.23
N ALA A 100 6.90 -18.45 -13.01
CA ALA A 100 8.10 -17.78 -12.52
C ALA A 100 8.36 -16.61 -13.47
N GLY A 101 7.94 -15.40 -13.06
CA GLY A 101 7.91 -14.25 -13.95
C GLY A 101 9.33 -13.92 -14.36
N THR A 102 9.49 -13.21 -15.47
CA THR A 102 10.82 -12.84 -15.94
C THR A 102 11.52 -12.07 -14.83
N LYS A 103 12.80 -12.36 -14.57
CA LYS A 103 13.58 -11.60 -13.59
C LYS A 103 13.48 -10.11 -13.95
N ALA A 104 13.07 -9.30 -12.98
CA ALA A 104 13.03 -7.86 -13.16
C ALA A 104 14.43 -7.29 -13.33
N THR A 105 14.54 -6.24 -14.14
CA THR A 105 15.77 -5.47 -14.27
C THR A 105 15.76 -4.28 -13.31
N LEU A 106 16.93 -3.69 -13.07
CA LEU A 106 17.05 -2.45 -12.30
C LEU A 106 16.18 -1.33 -12.90
N ALA A 107 16.12 -1.23 -14.23
CA ALA A 107 15.35 -0.21 -14.94
C ALA A 107 13.82 -0.38 -14.74
N ASP A 108 13.34 -1.64 -14.70
CA ASP A 108 11.94 -1.93 -14.41
C ASP A 108 11.57 -1.45 -12.99
N ALA A 109 12.47 -1.65 -12.02
CA ALA A 109 12.28 -1.24 -10.63
C ALA A 109 12.41 0.28 -10.42
N GLN A 110 13.37 0.93 -11.09
CA GLN A 110 13.55 2.38 -11.04
C GLN A 110 12.28 3.12 -11.48
N THR A 111 11.63 2.63 -12.53
CA THR A 111 10.36 3.19 -13.02
C THR A 111 9.29 3.24 -11.91
N VAL A 112 9.13 2.15 -11.15
CA VAL A 112 8.16 2.08 -10.05
C VAL A 112 8.55 3.00 -8.89
N ILE A 113 9.84 3.02 -8.53
CA ILE A 113 10.35 3.84 -7.41
C ILE A 113 10.19 5.33 -7.70
N ASP A 114 10.40 5.76 -8.95
CA ASP A 114 10.19 7.14 -9.38
C ASP A 114 8.72 7.55 -9.19
N GLN A 115 7.79 6.68 -9.58
CA GLN A 115 6.35 6.94 -9.40
C GLN A 115 5.93 6.98 -7.93
N MET A 116 6.60 6.21 -7.06
CA MET A 116 6.38 6.25 -5.62
C MET A 116 6.91 7.53 -4.96
N GLN A 117 7.52 8.45 -5.73
CA GLN A 117 8.06 9.72 -5.26
C GLN A 117 9.10 9.54 -4.14
N PHE A 118 9.97 8.52 -4.26
CA PHE A 118 10.98 8.21 -3.24
C PHE A 118 11.87 9.42 -2.89
N GLU A 119 12.35 10.15 -3.90
CA GLU A 119 13.18 11.35 -3.71
C GLU A 119 12.43 12.41 -2.88
N LYS A 120 11.19 12.72 -3.27
CA LYS A 120 10.33 13.68 -2.55
C LYS A 120 10.01 13.22 -1.13
N MET A 121 9.81 11.92 -0.91
CA MET A 121 9.61 11.35 0.42
C MET A 121 10.87 11.54 1.28
N LEU A 122 12.05 11.26 0.71
CA LEU A 122 13.34 11.42 1.37
C LEU A 122 13.58 12.88 1.74
N GLU A 123 13.37 13.80 0.80
CA GLU A 123 13.45 15.25 1.01
C GLU A 123 12.53 15.70 2.14
N LYS A 124 11.24 15.34 2.09
CA LYS A 124 10.26 15.71 3.13
C LYS A 124 10.64 15.15 4.50
N SER A 125 11.19 13.94 4.55
CA SER A 125 11.68 13.33 5.79
C SER A 125 12.88 14.10 6.35
N LEU A 126 13.85 14.44 5.50
CA LEU A 126 15.04 15.21 5.87
C LEU A 126 14.68 16.62 6.35
N GLU A 127 13.76 17.31 5.67
CA GLU A 127 13.24 18.60 6.12
C GLU A 127 12.57 18.52 7.49
N GLY A 128 11.77 17.46 7.72
CA GLY A 128 11.14 17.21 9.01
C GLY A 128 12.17 17.02 10.13
N GLN A 129 13.21 16.23 9.85
CA GLN A 129 14.31 15.99 10.79
C GLN A 129 15.14 17.25 11.04
N GLN A 130 15.40 18.06 10.01
CA GLN A 130 16.07 19.35 10.13
C GLN A 130 15.28 20.30 11.04
N LYS A 131 13.96 20.42 10.86
CA LYS A 131 13.09 21.24 11.71
C LYS A 131 13.09 20.75 13.16
N ALA A 132 13.05 19.43 13.37
CA ALA A 132 13.11 18.84 14.70
C ALA A 132 14.45 19.13 15.40
N MET A 133 15.57 19.01 14.67
CA MET A 133 16.91 19.30 15.18
C MET A 133 17.07 20.78 15.52
N ALA A 134 16.60 21.69 14.65
CA ALA A 134 16.61 23.13 14.90
C ALA A 134 15.90 23.46 16.22
N LYS A 135 14.68 22.92 16.40
CA LYS A 135 13.87 23.14 17.60
C LYS A 135 14.55 22.60 18.87
N MET A 136 15.18 21.42 18.79
CA MET A 136 15.93 20.86 19.93
C MET A 136 17.12 21.74 20.30
N MET A 137 17.84 22.26 19.30
CA MET A 137 19.01 23.10 19.48
C MET A 137 18.64 24.47 20.06
N GLU A 138 17.55 25.07 19.60
CA GLU A 138 16.96 26.30 20.16
C GLU A 138 16.58 26.11 21.64
N GLN A 139 15.95 24.98 21.98
CA GLN A 139 15.62 24.64 23.37
C GLN A 139 16.87 24.42 24.23
N ALA A 140 17.94 23.85 23.68
CA ALA A 140 19.20 23.64 24.39
C ALA A 140 19.99 24.95 24.59
N ALA A 141 20.00 25.83 23.59
CA ALA A 141 20.60 27.15 23.66
C ALA A 141 19.89 28.02 24.73
N GLY A 142 18.56 28.00 24.76
CA GLY A 142 17.76 28.70 25.77
C GLY A 142 18.00 28.21 27.21
N LYS A 143 18.45 26.96 27.41
CA LYS A 143 18.75 26.38 28.73
C LYS A 143 20.20 26.56 29.17
N SER A 144 21.15 26.69 28.25
CA SER A 144 22.58 26.77 28.56
C SER A 144 23.09 28.19 28.81
N GLY A 145 22.26 29.21 28.63
CA GLY A 145 22.67 30.62 28.72
C GLY A 145 23.74 30.98 27.67
N GLY A 146 23.85 30.18 26.61
CA GLY A 146 24.97 30.17 25.68
C GLY A 146 24.96 31.35 24.72
N LYS A 147 26.09 32.07 24.68
CA LYS A 147 26.41 33.18 23.76
C LYS A 147 26.74 32.71 22.33
N VAL A 148 26.09 31.68 21.83
CA VAL A 148 26.27 31.25 20.43
C VAL A 148 25.29 32.05 19.60
N SER A 149 25.78 32.75 18.57
CA SER A 149 24.91 33.55 17.72
C SER A 149 23.94 32.65 16.94
N SER A 150 22.76 33.17 16.61
CA SER A 150 21.78 32.43 15.83
C SER A 150 22.33 32.07 14.45
N GLU A 151 23.15 32.94 13.84
CA GLU A 151 23.86 32.66 12.59
C GLU A 151 24.82 31.47 12.70
N ASP A 152 25.70 31.43 13.71
CA ASP A 152 26.69 30.35 13.85
C ASP A 152 26.00 28.98 14.06
N LEU A 153 24.89 28.96 14.80
CA LEU A 153 24.07 27.77 15.01
C LEU A 153 23.43 27.28 13.71
N MET A 154 22.88 28.18 12.91
CA MET A 154 22.30 27.83 11.60
C MET A 154 23.36 27.32 10.63
N GLU A 155 24.54 27.93 10.61
CA GLU A 155 25.63 27.53 9.71
C GLU A 155 26.18 26.16 10.11
N PHE A 156 26.36 25.91 11.41
CA PHE A 156 26.68 24.58 11.94
C PHE A 156 25.61 23.55 11.59
N GLN A 157 24.32 23.88 11.77
CA GLN A 157 23.23 22.99 11.43
C GLN A 157 23.23 22.63 9.93
N LYS A 158 23.39 23.63 9.06
CA LYS A 158 23.45 23.42 7.60
C LYS A 158 24.62 22.50 7.23
N LYS A 159 25.79 22.70 7.87
CA LYS A 159 26.97 21.86 7.65
C LYS A 159 26.72 20.41 8.08
N VAL A 160 26.15 20.19 9.27
CA VAL A 160 25.81 18.84 9.76
C VAL A 160 24.81 18.15 8.84
N MET A 161 23.76 18.85 8.41
CA MET A 161 22.77 18.30 7.48
C MET A 161 23.36 17.99 6.11
N GLY A 162 24.20 18.88 5.57
CA GLY A 162 24.90 18.64 4.31
C GLY A 162 25.78 17.38 4.39
N THR A 163 26.58 17.24 5.44
CA THR A 163 27.42 16.04 5.65
C THR A 163 26.58 14.77 5.84
N MET A 164 25.45 14.84 6.56
CA MET A 164 24.55 13.69 6.68
C MET A 164 23.94 13.29 5.34
N LEU A 165 23.51 14.26 4.53
CA LEU A 165 22.93 14.02 3.21
C LEU A 165 23.95 13.38 2.26
N GLU A 166 25.17 13.94 2.22
CA GLU A 166 26.29 13.38 1.45
C GLU A 166 26.61 11.95 1.86
N ALA A 167 26.65 11.68 3.18
CA ALA A 167 26.90 10.35 3.71
C ALA A 167 25.76 9.37 3.41
N MET A 168 24.51 9.85 3.35
CA MET A 168 23.36 9.03 3.00
C MET A 168 23.37 8.63 1.53
N ASN A 169 23.97 9.44 0.66
CA ASN A 169 24.06 9.21 -0.78
C ASN A 169 22.69 8.83 -1.42
N PRO A 170 21.79 9.81 -1.63
CA PRO A 170 20.42 9.54 -2.05
C PRO A 170 20.31 8.76 -3.37
N GLU A 171 21.25 8.97 -4.30
CA GLU A 171 21.30 8.21 -5.55
C GLU A 171 21.65 6.74 -5.31
N GLN A 172 22.62 6.47 -4.44
CA GLN A 172 22.96 5.10 -4.06
C GLN A 172 21.78 4.42 -3.36
N MET A 173 21.12 5.09 -2.43
CA MET A 173 19.93 4.54 -1.76
C MET A 173 18.80 4.21 -2.75
N LYS A 174 18.56 5.09 -3.73
CA LYS A 174 17.57 4.83 -4.79
C LYS A 174 17.94 3.59 -5.60
N ASN A 175 19.21 3.43 -5.96
CA ASN A 175 19.69 2.26 -6.69
C ASN A 175 19.63 0.97 -5.86
N GLU A 176 19.97 1.02 -4.58
CA GLU A 176 19.84 -0.12 -3.66
C GLU A 176 18.37 -0.52 -3.47
N MET A 177 17.46 0.46 -3.36
CA MET A 177 16.02 0.21 -3.34
C MET A 177 15.54 -0.43 -4.65
N ALA A 178 16.01 0.06 -5.79
CA ALA A 178 15.70 -0.53 -7.10
C ALA A 178 16.19 -1.98 -7.21
N GLN A 179 17.38 -2.26 -6.68
CA GLN A 179 17.92 -3.61 -6.62
C GLN A 179 17.00 -4.53 -5.79
N ILE A 180 16.62 -4.11 -4.59
CA ILE A 180 15.69 -4.85 -3.71
C ILE A 180 14.38 -5.16 -4.43
N TYR A 181 13.79 -4.16 -5.11
CA TYR A 181 12.56 -4.34 -5.86
C TYR A 181 12.75 -5.33 -7.03
N SER A 182 13.86 -5.24 -7.76
CA SER A 182 14.15 -6.15 -8.88
C SER A 182 14.44 -7.60 -8.46
N ASP A 183 14.91 -7.81 -7.22
CA ASP A 183 15.14 -9.14 -6.66
C ASP A 183 13.89 -9.73 -5.99
N THR A 184 12.93 -8.88 -5.60
CA THR A 184 11.70 -9.28 -4.91
C THR A 184 10.52 -9.49 -5.85
N PHE A 185 10.37 -8.63 -6.85
CA PHE A 185 9.26 -8.65 -7.79
C PHE A 185 9.71 -9.17 -9.16
N THR A 186 8.80 -9.80 -9.89
CA THR A 186 9.05 -10.11 -11.30
C THR A 186 8.88 -8.87 -12.16
N LYS A 187 9.40 -8.92 -13.39
CA LYS A 187 9.25 -7.85 -14.37
C LYS A 187 7.77 -7.51 -14.62
N GLU A 188 6.93 -8.53 -14.71
CA GLU A 188 5.49 -8.39 -14.98
C GLU A 188 4.75 -7.77 -13.80
N GLU A 189 5.15 -8.10 -12.56
CA GLU A 189 4.59 -7.49 -11.35
C GLU A 189 4.97 -6.01 -11.25
N LEU A 190 6.24 -5.66 -11.46
CA LEU A 190 6.69 -4.26 -11.49
C LEU A 190 6.00 -3.48 -12.61
N ALA A 191 5.86 -4.06 -13.79
CA ALA A 191 5.13 -3.44 -14.90
C ALA A 191 3.65 -3.20 -14.54
N SER A 192 3.02 -4.13 -13.81
CA SER A 192 1.62 -4.00 -13.37
C SER A 192 1.46 -2.92 -12.31
N VAL A 193 2.38 -2.85 -11.34
CA VAL A 193 2.43 -1.76 -10.35
C VAL A 193 2.64 -0.43 -11.06
N ALA A 194 3.57 -0.37 -12.03
CA ALA A 194 3.85 0.85 -12.77
C ALA A 194 2.65 1.34 -13.59
N ALA A 195 1.92 0.42 -14.21
CA ALA A 195 0.71 0.73 -14.95
C ALA A 195 -0.39 1.29 -14.02
N PHE A 196 -0.59 0.67 -12.86
CA PHE A 196 -1.55 1.16 -11.87
C PHE A 196 -1.16 2.54 -11.32
N ASN A 197 0.10 2.73 -10.92
CA ASN A 197 0.61 3.99 -10.38
C ASN A 197 0.55 5.15 -11.39
N SER A 198 0.56 4.86 -12.69
CA SER A 198 0.36 5.87 -13.74
C SER A 198 -1.08 6.39 -13.85
N THR A 199 -2.06 5.69 -13.25
CA THR A 199 -3.46 6.15 -13.26
C THR A 199 -3.69 7.27 -12.25
N ALA A 200 -4.70 8.12 -12.49
CA ALA A 200 -5.09 9.16 -11.53
C ALA A 200 -5.43 8.58 -10.13
N ALA A 201 -6.03 7.39 -10.09
CA ALA A 201 -6.32 6.71 -8.83
C ALA A 201 -5.05 6.22 -8.13
N GLY A 202 -4.10 5.65 -8.87
CA GLY A 202 -2.80 5.22 -8.35
C GLY A 202 -1.98 6.38 -7.78
N GLN A 203 -1.87 7.48 -8.53
CA GLN A 203 -1.20 8.70 -8.06
C GLN A 203 -1.88 9.26 -6.79
N ALA A 204 -3.21 9.37 -6.79
CA ALA A 204 -3.94 9.84 -5.62
C ALA A 204 -3.74 8.95 -4.39
N MET A 205 -3.58 7.63 -4.57
CA MET A 205 -3.28 6.72 -3.47
C MET A 205 -1.89 7.01 -2.88
N ILE A 206 -0.87 7.13 -3.72
CA ILE A 206 0.51 7.45 -3.30
C ILE A 206 0.55 8.78 -2.55
N GLU A 207 -0.09 9.82 -3.11
CA GLU A 207 -0.08 11.16 -2.53
C GLU A 207 -0.84 11.26 -1.21
N LYS A 208 -1.94 10.51 -1.05
CA LYS A 208 -2.82 10.61 0.13
C LYS A 208 -2.44 9.64 1.24
N GLN A 209 -1.58 8.67 0.98
CA GLN A 209 -1.20 7.67 1.98
C GLN A 209 -0.52 8.28 3.22
N PRO A 210 0.38 9.28 3.10
CA PRO A 210 0.91 9.98 4.26
C PRO A 210 -0.17 10.72 5.08
N ASP A 211 -1.13 11.37 4.42
CA ASP A 211 -2.22 12.09 5.08
C ASP A 211 -3.14 11.14 5.86
N ILE A 212 -3.40 9.94 5.32
CA ILE A 212 -4.15 8.90 6.02
C ILE A 212 -3.43 8.48 7.29
N GLN A 213 -2.12 8.24 7.23
CA GLN A 213 -1.31 7.87 8.41
C GLN A 213 -1.32 8.99 9.46
N GLN A 214 -1.18 10.27 9.03
CA GLN A 214 -1.25 11.42 9.93
C GLN A 214 -2.61 11.50 10.63
N LYS A 215 -3.71 11.40 9.88
CA LYS A 215 -5.07 11.43 10.45
C LYS A 215 -5.33 10.27 11.40
N LEU A 216 -4.77 9.09 11.11
CA LEU A 216 -4.85 7.95 12.01
C LEU A 216 -4.14 8.24 13.34
N GLN A 217 -2.95 8.85 13.31
CA GLN A 217 -2.23 9.23 14.52
C GLN A 217 -3.01 10.28 15.34
N GLU A 218 -3.56 11.30 14.69
CA GLU A 218 -4.41 12.32 15.33
C GLU A 218 -5.66 11.71 15.97
N LEU A 219 -6.28 10.71 15.33
CA LEU A 219 -7.43 9.99 15.87
C LEU A 219 -7.08 9.14 17.10
N MET A 220 -5.88 8.56 17.14
CA MET A 220 -5.44 7.67 18.21
C MET A 220 -5.09 8.42 19.50
N MET A 221 -4.51 9.63 19.41
CA MET A 221 -4.04 10.38 20.57
C MET A 221 -5.11 10.65 21.66
N PRO A 222 -6.31 11.17 21.33
CA PRO A 222 -7.36 11.36 22.33
C PRO A 222 -7.83 10.06 22.98
N ARG A 223 -7.83 8.95 22.24
CA ARG A 223 -8.25 7.64 22.74
C ARG A 223 -7.26 7.09 23.77
N ILE A 224 -5.96 7.26 23.51
CA ILE A 224 -4.90 6.91 24.46
C ILE A 224 -5.05 7.76 25.73
N MET A 225 -5.23 9.08 25.59
CA MET A 225 -5.42 9.99 26.73
C MET A 225 -6.65 9.62 27.57
N ALA A 226 -7.76 9.24 26.94
CA ALA A 226 -8.96 8.78 27.64
C ALA A 226 -8.75 7.44 28.39
N ALA A 227 -7.83 6.59 27.93
CA ALA A 227 -7.49 5.33 28.58
C ALA A 227 -6.49 5.47 29.74
N MET A 228 -5.73 6.58 29.82
CA MET A 228 -4.68 6.79 30.83
C MET A 228 -5.14 6.60 32.28
N PRO A 229 -6.31 7.11 32.72
CA PRO A 229 -6.76 6.89 34.10
C PRO A 229 -6.96 5.41 34.44
N LYS A 230 -7.49 4.63 33.49
CA LYS A 230 -7.68 3.19 33.65
C LYS A 230 -6.35 2.45 33.73
N VAL A 231 -5.37 2.86 32.93
CA VAL A 231 -3.99 2.31 33.01
C VAL A 231 -3.36 2.63 34.38
N GLN A 232 -3.52 3.85 34.90
CA GLN A 232 -3.03 4.21 36.23
C GLN A 232 -3.70 3.39 37.34
N GLN A 233 -5.00 3.11 37.22
CA GLN A 233 -5.73 2.26 38.16
C GLN A 233 -5.19 0.82 38.15
N LEU A 234 -5.00 0.23 36.98
CA LEU A 234 -4.42 -1.11 36.83
C LEU A 234 -3.01 -1.17 37.45
N GLY A 235 -2.20 -0.12 37.29
CA GLY A 235 -0.89 -0.02 37.93
C GLY A 235 -0.96 -0.01 39.47
N LYS A 236 -1.94 0.69 40.05
CA LYS A 236 -2.18 0.69 41.51
C LYS A 236 -2.61 -0.68 42.02
N GLU A 237 -3.55 -1.32 41.32
CA GLU A 237 -4.05 -2.67 41.66
C GLU A 237 -2.91 -3.69 41.62
N PHE A 238 -2.06 -3.65 40.60
CA PHE A 238 -0.88 -4.50 40.51
C PHE A 238 0.07 -4.28 41.69
N GLY A 239 0.37 -3.02 42.04
CA GLY A 239 1.21 -2.70 43.20
C GLY A 239 0.66 -3.23 44.53
N GLN A 240 -0.66 -3.13 44.74
CA GLN A 240 -1.33 -3.67 45.92
C GLN A 240 -1.26 -5.20 45.97
N GLN A 241 -1.48 -5.88 44.83
CA GLN A 241 -1.35 -7.34 44.74
C GLN A 241 0.07 -7.82 45.05
N GLN A 242 1.09 -7.09 44.59
CA GLN A 242 2.49 -7.44 44.86
C GLN A 242 2.86 -7.25 46.33
N LYS A 243 2.37 -6.20 46.99
CA LYS A 243 2.52 -6.03 48.44
C LYS A 243 1.85 -7.15 49.22
N ALA A 244 0.59 -7.48 48.89
CA ALA A 244 -0.14 -8.56 49.53
C ALA A 244 0.57 -9.93 49.36
N LYS A 245 1.15 -10.19 48.19
CA LYS A 245 1.97 -11.40 47.97
C LYS A 245 3.26 -11.41 48.80
N ALA A 246 3.96 -10.27 48.91
CA ALA A 246 5.16 -10.16 49.71
C ALA A 246 4.88 -10.35 51.22
N GLU A 247 3.80 -9.77 51.72
CA GLU A 247 3.35 -9.93 53.10
C GLU A 247 2.92 -11.38 53.39
N ALA A 248 2.19 -12.02 52.46
CA ALA A 248 1.83 -13.43 52.58
C ALA A 248 3.05 -14.37 52.55
N ALA A 249 4.09 -14.03 51.78
CA ALA A 249 5.35 -14.77 51.78
C ALA A 249 6.11 -14.59 53.11
N ALA A 250 6.18 -13.37 53.65
CA ALA A 250 6.81 -13.09 54.94
C ALA A 250 6.09 -13.78 56.12
N ALA A 251 4.76 -13.85 56.08
CA ALA A 251 3.96 -14.55 57.08
C ALA A 251 4.20 -16.08 57.06
N LYS A 252 4.43 -16.68 55.88
CA LYS A 252 4.79 -18.11 55.77
C LYS A 252 6.18 -18.43 56.34
N VAL A 253 7.13 -17.49 56.25
CA VAL A 253 8.47 -17.65 56.82
C VAL A 253 8.43 -17.57 58.35
N ASN A 254 7.64 -16.66 58.92
CA ASN A 254 7.53 -16.52 60.38
C ASN A 254 6.64 -17.58 61.05
N GLY A 255 5.73 -18.23 60.32
CA GLY A 255 4.86 -19.31 60.83
C GLY A 255 5.55 -20.66 61.04
N THR A 256 6.79 -20.86 60.54
CA THR A 256 7.51 -22.14 60.66
C THR A 256 8.41 -22.20 61.91
N SER A 257 8.52 -21.12 62.69
CA SER A 257 9.45 -21.06 63.84
C SER A 257 8.83 -21.38 65.21
N ALA A 258 7.55 -21.76 65.29
CA ALA A 258 6.87 -22.04 66.56
C ALA A 258 6.39 -23.50 66.61
N THR A 259 7.29 -24.45 66.92
CA THR A 259 6.98 -25.74 67.60
C THR A 259 8.27 -26.52 67.88
N VAL A 260 9.02 -26.12 68.91
CA VAL A 260 9.70 -27.09 69.78
C VAL A 260 9.57 -26.56 71.21
N PRO A 261 8.72 -27.12 72.07
CA PRO A 261 8.76 -26.81 73.49
C PRO A 261 9.94 -27.55 74.11
N GLU A 262 10.91 -26.78 74.58
CA GLU A 262 11.97 -27.22 75.47
C GLU A 262 11.35 -27.63 76.81
N SER A 263 11.30 -28.93 77.10
CA SER A 263 10.91 -29.46 78.41
C SER A 263 11.91 -30.53 78.86
N MET A 264 12.81 -30.07 79.72
CA MET A 264 13.36 -30.73 80.91
C MET A 264 13.31 -32.26 81.00
N ALA A 265 14.50 -32.89 81.09
CA ALA A 265 14.75 -33.98 82.06
C ALA A 265 16.26 -34.21 82.23
N THR A 266 16.80 -33.67 83.32
CA THR A 266 18.15 -33.94 83.84
C THR A 266 18.11 -35.15 84.78
N THR A 267 18.91 -36.19 84.48
CA THR A 267 19.56 -37.17 85.41
C THR A 267 18.60 -38.22 86.08
N PRO A 268 19.03 -39.47 86.42
CA PRO A 268 20.39 -39.81 86.85
C PRO A 268 21.06 -41.08 86.32
N ALA A 269 22.38 -41.02 86.35
CA ALA A 269 23.29 -42.16 86.26
C ALA A 269 24.06 -42.29 87.58
N LYS A 270 23.97 -43.46 88.22
CA LYS A 270 25.11 -44.12 88.87
C LYS A 270 24.78 -45.61 89.08
N PRO A 271 25.81 -46.48 89.09
CA PRO A 271 25.63 -47.93 88.99
C PRO A 271 25.00 -48.54 90.23
#